data_AF-A0A8X6LB91-F1
#
_entry.id   AF-A0A8X6LB91-F1
#
_cell.length_a   1.000
_cell.length_b   1.000
_cell.length_c   1.000
_cell.angle_alpha   90.00
_cell.angle_beta   90.00
_cell.angle_gamma   90.00
#
_symmetry.space_group_name_H-M   'P 1'
#
loop_
_entity.id
_entity.type
_entity.pdbx_description
1 polymer ?
#
loop_
_entity_poly.entity_id
_entity_poly.type
_entity_poly.pdbx_seq_one_letter_code
_entity_poly.pdbx_strand_id
1 'polypeptide(L)'
;MVFGENLPLSGYLLHDSKLASPSSFVQICNTFTNLRPVQTSHHTKQKPFIFRDLATCTHVFVRTNSIRTSLQRFSEGPSPVIKLYAKYFDISIKEVS
;
A
#
# COMPACT_ATOMS: atom_id res chain seq x y z
N MET A 1 -15.12 -42.14 12.59
CA MET A 1 -14.77 -40.72 12.75
C MET A 1 -14.06 -40.31 11.47
N VAL A 2 -14.74 -39.62 10.55
CA VAL A 2 -14.12 -39.21 9.28
C VAL A 2 -13.63 -37.79 9.46
N PHE A 3 -12.31 -37.65 9.65
CA PHE A 3 -11.64 -36.36 9.72
C PHE A 3 -10.84 -36.25 8.41
N GLY A 4 -11.31 -35.44 7.46
CA GLY A 4 -10.65 -35.34 6.16
C GLY A 4 -11.44 -34.74 5.00
N GLU A 5 -12.58 -34.07 5.22
CA GLU A 5 -13.12 -33.24 4.14
C GLU A 5 -12.33 -31.94 4.05
N ASN A 6 -11.76 -31.69 2.86
CA ASN A 6 -11.10 -30.44 2.53
C ASN A 6 -12.16 -29.34 2.52
N LEU A 7 -12.14 -28.45 3.51
CA LEU A 7 -12.94 -27.23 3.46
C LEU A 7 -12.50 -26.46 2.21
N PRO A 8 -13.38 -26.21 1.22
CA PRO A 8 -12.97 -25.50 0.01
C PRO A 8 -12.48 -24.11 0.42
N LEU A 9 -11.23 -23.80 0.05
CA LEU A 9 -10.65 -22.48 0.24
C LEU A 9 -11.63 -21.44 -0.32
N SER A 10 -11.86 -20.34 0.41
CA SER A 10 -12.81 -19.28 0.05
C SER A 10 -12.63 -18.71 -1.36
N GLY A 11 -11.51 -19.00 -2.04
CA GLY A 11 -11.23 -18.64 -3.43
C GLY A 11 -11.97 -19.46 -4.50
N TYR A 12 -12.51 -20.65 -4.19
CA TYR A 12 -13.30 -21.45 -5.14
C TYR A 12 -14.76 -20.97 -5.26
N LEU A 13 -15.18 -20.01 -4.43
CA LEU A 13 -16.52 -19.39 -4.48
C LEU A 13 -16.60 -18.20 -5.45
N LEU A 14 -15.51 -17.88 -6.15
CA LEU A 14 -15.51 -16.84 -7.15
C LEU A 14 -16.10 -17.41 -8.44
N HIS A 15 -17.43 -17.38 -8.53
CA HIS A 15 -18.11 -17.48 -9.81
C HIS A 15 -17.66 -16.34 -10.72
N ASP A 16 -17.61 -16.57 -12.04
CA ASP A 16 -17.44 -15.53 -13.04
C ASP A 16 -18.56 -14.48 -12.90
N SER A 17 -18.33 -13.49 -12.04
CA SER A 17 -19.23 -12.36 -11.89
C SER A 17 -19.08 -11.52 -13.15
N LYS A 18 -20.19 -11.32 -13.88
CA LYS A 18 -20.25 -10.38 -14.99
C LYS A 18 -19.57 -9.07 -14.58
N LEU A 19 -18.65 -8.59 -15.42
CA LEU A 19 -17.94 -7.33 -15.22
C LEU A 19 -18.97 -6.23 -14.87
N ALA A 20 -18.88 -5.71 -13.65
CA ALA A 20 -19.83 -4.72 -13.17
C ALA A 20 -19.84 -3.52 -14.13
N SER A 21 -21.04 -3.05 -14.51
CA SER A 21 -21.14 -1.88 -15.36
C SER A 21 -20.45 -0.68 -14.69
N PRO A 22 -19.86 0.26 -15.45
CA PRO A 22 -19.22 1.44 -14.88
C PRO A 22 -20.14 2.21 -13.92
N SER A 23 -21.45 2.23 -14.20
CA SER A 23 -22.47 2.82 -13.32
C SER A 23 -22.61 2.10 -11.97
N SER A 24 -22.56 0.77 -11.97
CA SER A 24 -22.63 -0.05 -10.75
C SER A 24 -21.40 0.16 -9.88
N PHE A 25 -20.22 0.32 -10.50
CA PHE A 25 -18.98 0.63 -9.79
C PHE A 25 -19.06 2.00 -9.09
N VAL A 26 -19.53 3.04 -9.79
CA VAL A 26 -19.72 4.37 -9.20
C VAL A 26 -20.69 4.33 -8.04
N GLN A 27 -21.79 3.57 -8.15
CA GLN A 27 -22.74 3.39 -7.07
C GLN A 27 -22.07 2.75 -5.84
N ILE A 28 -21.26 1.72 -6.03
CA ILE A 28 -20.50 1.08 -4.94
C ILE A 28 -19.52 2.07 -4.30
N CYS A 29 -18.74 2.82 -5.08
CA CYS A 29 -17.86 3.85 -4.54
C CYS A 29 -18.62 4.87 -3.69
N ASN A 30 -19.78 5.33 -4.16
CA ASN A 30 -20.63 6.26 -3.41
C ASN A 30 -21.13 5.64 -2.10
N THR A 31 -21.54 4.37 -2.10
CA THR A 31 -21.92 3.68 -0.86
C THR A 31 -20.76 3.62 0.14
N PHE A 32 -19.54 3.30 -0.29
CA PHE A 32 -18.36 3.30 0.57
C PHE A 32 -17.99 4.69 1.09
N THR A 33 -18.23 5.76 0.32
CA THR A 33 -18.03 7.12 0.83
C THR A 33 -18.98 7.47 1.97
N ASN A 34 -20.20 6.90 1.98
CA ASN A 34 -21.16 7.07 3.07
C ASN A 34 -20.85 6.18 4.28
N LEU A 35 -20.10 5.08 4.09
CA LEU A 35 -19.62 4.20 5.15
C LEU A 35 -18.33 4.67 5.81
N ARG A 36 -17.86 5.90 5.52
CA ARG A 36 -16.65 6.44 6.15
C ARG A 36 -16.81 6.40 7.67
N PRO A 37 -15.82 5.86 8.41
CA PRO A 37 -15.85 5.90 9.86
C PRO A 37 -16.04 7.33 10.36
N VAL A 38 -16.95 7.53 11.30
CA VAL A 38 -17.05 8.80 12.03
C VAL A 38 -15.70 9.03 12.70
N GLN A 39 -15.18 10.26 12.63
CA GLN A 39 -13.93 10.61 13.30
C GLN A 39 -14.08 10.28 14.80
N THR A 40 -13.38 9.24 15.24
CA THR A 40 -13.33 8.89 16.66
C THR A 40 -12.37 9.84 17.37
N SER A 41 -12.65 10.14 18.64
CA SER A 41 -11.71 10.89 19.45
C SER A 41 -10.43 10.07 19.60
N HIS A 42 -9.39 10.47 18.89
CA HIS A 42 -8.09 9.84 18.99
C HIS A 42 -7.35 10.49 20.17
N HIS A 43 -7.48 9.90 21.37
CA HIS A 43 -6.89 10.44 22.60
C HIS A 43 -5.35 10.40 22.62
N THR A 44 -4.73 9.70 21.67
CA THR A 44 -3.27 9.60 21.58
C THR A 44 -2.71 10.67 20.65
N LYS A 45 -1.79 11.51 21.13
CA LYS A 45 -0.95 12.30 20.25
C LYS A 45 0.11 11.38 19.64
N GLN A 46 -0.22 10.69 18.55
CA GLN A 46 0.72 9.81 17.85
C GLN A 46 1.83 10.66 17.22
N LYS A 47 2.99 10.72 17.87
CA LYS A 47 4.21 11.22 17.25
C LYS A 47 4.82 10.06 16.46
N PRO A 48 5.05 10.20 15.15
CA PRO A 48 5.71 9.16 14.40
C PRO A 48 7.12 8.96 14.97
N PHE A 49 7.53 7.70 15.09
CA PHE A 49 8.92 7.38 15.37
C PHE A 49 9.75 7.74 14.13
N ILE A 50 10.73 8.64 14.30
CA ILE A 50 11.66 9.03 13.25
C ILE A 50 13.05 8.58 13.69
N PHE A 51 13.70 7.78 12.86
CA PHE A 51 15.05 7.30 13.11
C PHE A 51 16.04 8.47 13.08
N ARG A 52 16.99 8.53 14.03
CA ARG A 52 17.88 9.70 14.17
C ARG A 52 18.77 9.90 12.94
N ASP A 53 19.27 8.82 12.38
CA ASP A 53 20.18 8.87 11.22
C ASP A 53 19.44 9.21 9.92
N LEU A 54 18.10 9.28 9.97
CA LEU A 54 17.29 9.77 8.86
C LEU A 54 17.55 11.27 8.60
N ALA A 55 18.08 12.01 9.57
CA ALA A 55 18.48 13.41 9.39
C ALA A 55 19.84 13.57 8.69
N THR A 56 20.61 12.47 8.58
CA THR A 56 21.97 12.46 8.01
C THR A 56 22.13 11.42 6.91
N CYS A 57 21.03 10.84 6.42
CA CYS A 57 21.08 9.77 5.45
C CYS A 57 21.56 10.29 4.09
N THR A 58 22.50 9.58 3.47
CA THR A 58 23.03 9.91 2.14
C THR A 58 22.24 9.24 1.01
N HIS A 59 21.57 8.13 1.31
CA HIS A 59 20.81 7.34 0.35
C HIS A 59 19.48 6.89 0.94
N VAL A 60 18.47 6.77 0.08
CA VAL A 60 17.15 6.24 0.43
C VAL A 60 16.67 5.24 -0.61
N PHE A 61 15.84 4.29 -0.20
CA PHE A 61 15.22 3.31 -1.11
C PHE A 61 13.86 3.82 -1.57
N VAL A 62 13.59 3.75 -2.88
CA VAL A 62 12.32 4.23 -3.46
C VAL A 62 11.36 3.07 -3.63
N ARG A 63 10.12 3.22 -3.14
CA ARG A 63 9.07 2.22 -3.35
C ARG A 63 8.27 2.55 -4.60
N THR A 64 8.41 1.74 -5.64
CA THR A 64 7.55 1.79 -6.82
C THR A 64 6.24 1.06 -6.56
N ASN A 65 5.09 1.70 -6.76
CA ASN A 65 3.77 1.08 -6.53
C ASN A 65 3.20 0.42 -7.79
N SER A 66 4.05 -0.32 -8.53
CA SER A 66 3.65 -1.10 -9.71
C SER A 66 3.19 -2.51 -9.32
N ILE A 67 2.45 -3.16 -10.22
CA ILE A 67 2.14 -4.59 -10.13
C ILE A 67 3.47 -5.35 -10.15
N ARG A 68 3.70 -6.16 -9.11
CA ARG A 68 4.95 -6.87 -8.90
C ARG A 68 4.77 -8.35 -9.18
N THR A 69 5.76 -8.96 -9.82
CA THR A 69 5.85 -10.42 -9.93
C THR A 69 6.35 -11.01 -8.62
N SER A 70 6.10 -12.31 -8.42
CA SER A 70 6.64 -13.03 -7.25
C SER A 70 8.16 -12.85 -7.18
N LEU A 71 8.69 -12.62 -5.98
CA LEU A 71 10.11 -12.37 -5.69
C LEU A 71 10.70 -11.05 -6.23
N GLN A 72 9.88 -10.15 -6.79
CA GLN A 72 10.37 -8.82 -7.18
C GLN A 72 10.65 -7.96 -5.94
N ARG A 73 11.85 -7.35 -5.89
CA ARG A 73 12.31 -6.53 -4.76
C ARG A 73 11.35 -5.39 -4.45
N PHE A 74 10.93 -5.25 -3.19
CA PHE A 74 9.95 -4.26 -2.73
C PHE A 74 10.31 -2.78 -2.98
N SER A 75 11.60 -2.45 -3.08
CA SER A 75 12.07 -1.10 -3.31
C SER A 75 13.19 -1.10 -4.34
N GLU A 76 13.23 -0.07 -5.18
CA GLU A 76 14.39 0.18 -6.03
C GLU A 76 15.61 0.48 -5.17
N GLY A 77 16.81 0.27 -5.74
CA GLY A 77 18.09 0.43 -5.06
C GLY A 77 18.30 1.81 -4.40
N PRO A 78 19.40 1.99 -3.66
CA PRO A 78 19.66 3.24 -2.95
C PRO A 78 19.83 4.40 -3.93
N SER A 79 18.93 5.37 -3.85
CA SER A 79 18.98 6.65 -4.58
C SER A 79 19.69 7.70 -3.71
N PRO A 80 20.62 8.48 -4.28
CA PRO A 80 21.31 9.53 -3.52
C PRO A 80 20.36 10.68 -3.18
N VAL A 81 20.46 11.17 -1.95
CA VAL A 81 19.71 12.33 -1.44
C VAL A 81 20.44 13.61 -1.84
N ILE A 82 19.74 14.50 -2.55
CA ILE A 82 20.24 15.83 -2.96
C ILE A 82 19.98 16.85 -1.86
N LYS A 83 18.77 16.82 -1.26
CA LYS A 83 18.38 17.69 -0.14
C LYS A 83 17.50 16.93 0.84
N LEU A 84 17.66 17.29 2.11
CA LEU A 84 16.97 16.68 3.24
C LEU A 84 16.12 17.73 3.95
N TYR A 85 14.84 17.42 4.18
CA TYR A 85 13.91 18.25 4.93
C TYR A 85 13.33 17.47 6.11
N ALA A 86 12.61 18.16 7.00
CA ALA A 86 12.05 17.55 8.20
C ALA A 86 11.06 16.38 7.93
N LYS A 87 10.44 16.34 6.74
CA LYS A 87 9.41 15.35 6.38
C LYS A 87 9.65 14.64 5.05
N TYR A 88 10.52 15.16 4.19
CA TYR A 88 10.71 14.64 2.83
C TYR A 88 12.15 14.86 2.34
N PHE A 89 12.48 14.23 1.21
CA PHE A 89 13.82 14.27 0.59
C PHE A 89 13.68 14.62 -0.88
N ASP A 90 14.60 15.42 -1.39
CA ASP A 90 14.83 15.53 -2.83
C ASP A 90 15.88 14.47 -3.20
N ILE A 91 15.58 13.61 -4.16
CA ILE A 91 16.43 12.47 -4.54
C ILE A 91 16.72 12.48 -6.04
N SER A 92 17.86 11.91 -6.42
CA SER A 92 18.15 11.63 -7.83
C SER A 92 17.69 10.22 -8.17
N ILE A 93 16.68 10.10 -9.04
CA ILE A 93 16.19 8.82 -9.54
C ILE A 93 16.90 8.56 -10.87
N LYS A 94 17.56 7.40 -10.98
CA LYS A 94 18.01 6.89 -12.28
C LYS A 94 16.80 6.22 -12.92
N GLU A 95 16.38 6.68 -14.10
CA GLU A 95 15.35 5.95 -14.84
C GLU A 95 15.86 4.55 -15.17
N VAL A 96 15.05 3.55 -14.83
CA VAL A 96 15.23 2.18 -15.28
C VAL A 96 14.55 2.13 -16.66
N SER A 97 15.37 2.18 -17.72
CA SER A 97 14.92 1.93 -19.10
C SER A 97 14.38 0.52 -19.28
#